data_AF-A0A7Y6PIC5-F1
#
_entry.id   AF-A0A7Y6PIC5-F1
#
_cell.length_a   1.000
_cell.length_b   1.000
_cell.length_c   1.000
_cell.angle_alpha   90.00
_cell.angle_beta   90.00
_cell.angle_gamma   90.00
#
_symmetry.space_group_name_H-M   'P 1'
#
loop_
_entity.id
_entity.type
_entity.pdbx_description
1 polymer ?
#
loop_
_entity_poly.entity_id
_entity_poly.type
_entity_poly.pdbx_seq_one_letter_code
_entity_poly.pdbx_strand_id
1 'polypeptide(L)'
;MEIKSVTKAVGTIYFLVGDNNRPIMPVYRFMLHMMSNGFSTNTTKTYAQHLKLYYEWLSLVGLDYHSAVGVGQNKKSVVLSNLSAFKFWLKYPDFNENL
;
A
#
# COMPACT_ATOMS: atom_id res chain seq x y z
N MET A 1 6.99 -8.65 0.40
CA MET A 1 5.50 -8.63 0.30
C MET A 1 5.03 -9.16 -1.05
N GLU A 2 3.89 -9.85 -1.08
CA GLU A 2 3.32 -10.49 -2.28
C GLU A 2 1.83 -10.13 -2.47
N ILE A 3 1.36 -10.01 -3.72
CA ILE A 3 -0.07 -9.89 -4.03
C ILE A 3 -0.65 -11.29 -4.24
N LYS A 4 -1.71 -11.61 -3.51
CA LYS A 4 -2.54 -12.80 -3.72
C LYS A 4 -3.98 -12.41 -4.05
N SER A 5 -4.77 -13.37 -4.52
CA SER A 5 -6.18 -13.15 -4.82
C SER A 5 -7.06 -14.31 -4.38
N VAL A 6 -8.33 -14.00 -4.14
CA VAL A 6 -9.40 -14.99 -3.93
C VAL A 6 -10.60 -14.61 -4.76
N THR A 7 -11.09 -15.56 -5.57
CA THR A 7 -12.28 -15.37 -6.39
C THR A 7 -13.52 -15.82 -5.63
N LYS A 8 -14.56 -14.98 -5.65
CA LYS A 8 -15.89 -15.22 -5.10
C LYS A 8 -16.92 -15.08 -6.23
N ALA A 9 -18.17 -15.49 -5.99
CA ALA A 9 -19.26 -15.32 -6.96
C ALA A 9 -19.45 -13.86 -7.40
N VAL A 10 -19.16 -12.92 -6.50
CA VAL A 10 -19.29 -11.47 -6.71
C VAL A 10 -18.08 -10.81 -7.38
N GLY A 11 -16.94 -11.51 -7.49
CA GLY A 11 -15.72 -10.97 -8.08
C GLY A 11 -14.43 -11.46 -7.42
N THR A 12 -13.30 -10.88 -7.83
CA THR A 12 -11.96 -11.24 -7.35
C THR A 12 -11.46 -10.20 -6.34
N ILE A 13 -11.06 -10.65 -5.16
CA ILE A 13 -10.43 -9.81 -4.14
C ILE A 13 -8.92 -10.00 -4.25
N TYR A 14 -8.20 -8.93 -4.56
CA TYR A 14 -6.74 -8.88 -4.46
C TYR A 14 -6.34 -8.41 -3.06
N PHE A 15 -5.24 -8.92 -2.52
CA PHE A 15 -4.75 -8.51 -1.20
C PHE A 15 -3.24 -8.71 -1.07
N LEU A 16 -2.63 -8.04 -0.10
CA LEU A 16 -1.21 -8.17 0.19
C LEU A 16 -0.96 -9.17 1.32
N VAL A 17 0.08 -9.97 1.14
CA VAL A 17 0.67 -10.83 2.17
C VAL A 17 2.02 -10.25 2.56
N GLY A 18 2.17 -9.98 3.86
CA GLY A 18 3.42 -9.50 4.44
C GLY A 18 4.46 -10.61 4.56
N ASP A 19 5.67 -10.26 4.96
CA ASP A 19 6.80 -11.20 5.01
C ASP A 19 6.64 -12.28 6.11
N ASN A 20 5.75 -12.03 7.08
CA ASN A 20 5.29 -13.02 8.06
C ASN A 20 4.26 -14.01 7.50
N ASN A 21 4.04 -14.01 6.18
CA ASN A 21 3.05 -14.81 5.46
C ASN A 21 1.59 -14.57 5.94
N ARG A 22 1.31 -13.42 6.57
CA ARG A 22 -0.05 -13.03 7.00
C ARG A 22 -0.62 -11.94 6.09
N PRO A 23 -1.94 -11.92 5.87
CA PRO A 23 -2.57 -10.82 5.15
C PRO A 23 -2.39 -9.48 5.86
N ILE A 24 -2.10 -8.44 5.07
CA ILE A 24 -2.14 -7.05 5.54
C ILE A 24 -3.61 -6.63 5.60
N MET A 25 -4.20 -6.77 6.79
CA MET A 25 -5.65 -6.62 6.97
C MET A 25 -6.24 -5.27 6.52
N PRO A 26 -5.58 -4.10 6.73
CA PRO A 26 -6.08 -2.84 6.19
C PRO A 26 -6.24 -2.86 4.66
N VAL A 27 -5.26 -3.46 3.96
CA VAL A 27 -5.30 -3.61 2.49
C VAL A 27 -6.41 -4.58 2.09
N TYR A 28 -6.52 -5.74 2.74
CA TYR A 28 -7.58 -6.69 2.47
C TYR A 28 -8.98 -6.04 2.61
N ARG A 29 -9.22 -5.29 3.67
CA ARG A 29 -10.52 -4.61 3.92
C ARG A 29 -10.82 -3.55 2.85
N PHE A 30 -9.82 -2.76 2.47
CA PHE A 30 -9.97 -1.77 1.41
C PHE A 30 -10.27 -2.42 0.04
N MET A 31 -9.55 -3.49 -0.30
CA MET A 31 -9.76 -4.22 -1.55
C MET A 31 -11.11 -4.95 -1.60
N LEU A 32 -11.54 -5.52 -0.48
CA LEU A 32 -12.89 -6.06 -0.32
C LEU A 32 -13.94 -4.97 -0.55
N HIS A 33 -13.76 -3.79 0.04
CA HIS A 33 -14.65 -2.65 -0.16
C HIS A 33 -14.72 -2.23 -1.64
N MET A 34 -13.58 -2.10 -2.32
CA MET A 34 -13.60 -1.76 -3.76
C MET A 34 -14.35 -2.81 -4.60
N MET A 35 -14.09 -4.09 -4.36
CA MET A 35 -14.78 -5.17 -5.08
C MET A 35 -16.29 -5.12 -4.81
N SER A 36 -16.71 -4.95 -3.55
CA SER A 36 -18.12 -4.85 -3.18
C SER A 36 -18.85 -3.61 -3.75
N ASN A 37 -18.12 -2.55 -4.08
CA ASN A 37 -18.68 -1.35 -4.72
C ASN A 37 -18.64 -1.41 -6.25
N GLY A 38 -18.35 -2.56 -6.84
CA GLY A 38 -18.43 -2.78 -8.29
C GLY A 38 -17.27 -2.18 -9.10
N PHE A 39 -16.13 -1.88 -8.46
CA PHE A 39 -14.94 -1.47 -9.20
C PHE A 39 -14.46 -2.62 -10.10
N SER A 40 -14.02 -2.28 -11.32
CA SER A 40 -13.60 -3.29 -12.29
C SER A 40 -12.40 -4.12 -11.79
N THR A 41 -12.28 -5.36 -12.28
CA THR A 41 -11.14 -6.24 -11.97
C THR A 41 -9.79 -5.60 -12.31
N ASN A 42 -9.71 -4.87 -13.43
CA ASN A 42 -8.47 -4.18 -13.80
C ASN A 42 -8.14 -3.05 -12.83
N THR A 43 -9.14 -2.27 -12.42
CA THR A 43 -8.96 -1.21 -11.41
C THR A 43 -8.48 -1.80 -10.09
N THR A 44 -9.16 -2.83 -9.57
CA THR A 44 -8.78 -3.47 -8.31
C THR A 44 -7.38 -4.08 -8.37
N LYS A 45 -7.02 -4.74 -9.48
CA LYS A 45 -5.67 -5.26 -9.70
C LYS A 45 -4.60 -4.16 -9.68
N THR A 46 -4.84 -3.03 -10.36
CA THR A 46 -3.92 -1.88 -10.36
C THR A 46 -3.75 -1.27 -8.97
N TYR A 47 -4.83 -1.12 -8.21
CA TYR A 47 -4.75 -0.64 -6.82
C TYR A 47 -3.94 -1.57 -5.93
N ALA A 48 -4.05 -2.89 -6.09
CA ALA A 48 -3.23 -3.84 -5.34
C ALA A 48 -1.72 -3.66 -5.65
N GLN A 49 -1.36 -3.37 -6.91
CA GLN A 49 0.03 -3.06 -7.29
C GLN A 49 0.53 -1.76 -6.65
N HIS A 50 -0.28 -0.70 -6.66
CA HIS A 50 0.09 0.57 -6.02
C HIS A 50 0.22 0.42 -4.50
N LEU A 51 -0.69 -0.33 -3.87
CA LEU A 51 -0.61 -0.62 -2.44
C LEU A 51 0.63 -1.46 -2.11
N LYS A 52 1.02 -2.40 -2.98
CA LYS A 52 2.26 -3.16 -2.80
C LYS A 52 3.46 -2.22 -2.68
N LEU A 53 3.62 -1.33 -3.67
CA LEU A 53 4.72 -0.35 -3.70
C LEU A 53 4.71 0.54 -2.46
N TYR A 54 3.54 1.02 -2.04
CA TYR A 54 3.42 1.86 -0.86
C TYR A 54 3.81 1.12 0.43
N TYR A 55 3.32 -0.11 0.63
CA TYR A 55 3.64 -0.89 1.82
C TYR A 55 5.09 -1.40 1.83
N GLU A 56 5.68 -1.67 0.67
CA GLU A 56 7.11 -1.96 0.54
C GLU A 56 7.94 -0.75 0.98
N TRP A 57 7.61 0.45 0.48
CA TRP A 57 8.26 1.68 0.91
C TRP A 57 8.11 1.93 2.41
N LEU A 58 6.89 1.79 2.96
CA LEU A 58 6.64 1.93 4.40
C LEU A 58 7.56 1.00 5.22
N SER A 59 7.70 -0.25 4.79
CA SER A 59 8.58 -1.22 5.44
C SER A 59 10.05 -0.81 5.38
N LEU A 60 10.51 -0.24 4.26
CA LEU A 60 11.89 0.24 4.09
C LEU A 60 12.22 1.40 5.04
N VAL A 61 11.27 2.32 5.24
CA VAL A 61 11.49 3.51 6.07
C VAL A 61 11.04 3.31 7.53
N GLY A 62 10.61 2.11 7.91
CA GLY A 62 10.16 1.78 9.27
C GLY A 62 8.89 2.50 9.71
N LEU A 63 7.99 2.81 8.77
CA LEU A 63 6.71 3.47 9.03
C LEU A 63 5.54 2.51 8.93
N ASP A 64 4.45 2.86 9.61
CA ASP A 64 3.13 2.27 9.40
C ASP A 64 2.23 3.25 8.64
N TYR A 65 1.14 2.76 8.04
CA TYR A 65 0.27 3.60 7.20
C TYR A 65 -0.46 4.71 7.98
N HIS A 66 -0.63 4.58 9.30
CA HIS A 66 -1.19 5.62 10.15
C HIS A 66 -0.15 6.71 10.46
N SER A 67 1.07 6.33 10.87
CA SER A 67 2.14 7.29 11.11
C SER A 67 2.57 8.02 9.84
N ALA A 68 2.58 7.33 8.70
CA ALA A 68 2.89 7.92 7.40
C ALA A 68 1.97 9.09 7.03
N VAL A 69 0.69 9.03 7.44
CA VAL A 69 -0.32 10.07 7.19
C VAL A 69 -0.66 10.90 8.44
N GLY A 70 0.19 10.84 9.47
CA GLY A 70 0.08 11.71 10.64
C GLY A 70 -1.12 11.42 11.55
N VAL A 71 -1.69 10.22 11.52
CA VAL A 71 -2.75 9.87 12.47
C VAL A 71 -2.19 9.92 13.89
N GLY A 72 -2.87 10.67 14.77
CA GLY A 72 -2.41 10.92 16.14
C GLY A 72 -1.31 11.99 16.26
N GLN A 73 -0.86 12.57 15.14
CA GLN A 73 0.12 13.66 15.12
C GLN A 73 -0.47 14.88 14.42
N ASN A 74 -0.63 16.01 15.13
CA ASN A 74 -1.11 17.27 14.54
C ASN A 74 -0.04 17.99 13.70
N LYS A 75 0.65 17.27 12.80
CA LYS A 75 1.76 17.80 11.98
C LYS A 75 1.57 17.49 10.50
N LYS A 76 0.90 18.39 9.78
CA LYS A 76 0.72 18.31 8.32
C LYS A 76 2.04 18.21 7.55
N SER A 77 3.12 18.80 8.07
CA SER A 77 4.46 18.72 7.46
C SER A 77 4.97 17.29 7.36
N VAL A 78 4.70 16.43 8.34
CA VAL A 78 5.13 15.02 8.35
C VAL A 78 4.51 14.26 7.18
N VAL A 79 3.20 14.47 6.95
CA VAL A 79 2.48 13.84 5.83
C VAL A 79 3.08 14.26 4.49
N LEU A 80 3.29 15.56 4.30
CA LEU A 80 3.87 16.08 3.06
C LEU A 80 5.29 15.56 2.82
N SER A 81 6.12 15.50 3.87
CA SER A 81 7.48 14.95 3.79
C SER A 81 7.45 13.47 3.42
N ASN A 82 6.62 12.66 4.09
CA ASN A 82 6.49 11.23 3.82
C ASN A 82 6.01 10.94 2.41
N LEU A 83 4.95 11.63 1.93
CA LEU A 83 4.43 11.43 0.58
C LEU A 83 5.42 11.91 -0.50
N SER A 84 6.18 12.97 -0.23
CA SER A 84 7.23 13.43 -1.14
C SER A 84 8.37 12.42 -1.21
N ALA A 85 8.78 11.86 -0.08
CA ALA A 85 9.80 10.81 0.00
C ALA A 85 9.34 9.53 -0.71
N PHE A 86 8.08 9.11 -0.54
CA PHE A 86 7.51 7.97 -1.29
C PHE A 86 7.56 8.22 -2.80
N LYS A 87 7.13 9.41 -3.25
CA LYS A 87 7.18 9.76 -4.68
C LYS A 87 8.61 9.80 -5.22
N PHE A 88 9.56 10.28 -4.42
CA PHE A 88 10.98 10.25 -4.76
C PHE A 88 11.49 8.81 -4.92
N TRP A 89 11.18 7.94 -3.95
CA TRP A 89 11.54 6.52 -4.01
C TRP A 89 10.93 5.79 -5.22
N LEU A 90 9.68 6.08 -5.59
CA LEU A 90 9.08 5.53 -6.81
C LEU A 90 9.86 5.90 -8.08
N LYS A 91 10.48 7.08 -8.11
CA LYS A 91 11.24 7.57 -9.25
C LYS A 91 12.69 7.08 -9.24
N TYR A 92 13.26 6.92 -8.05
CA TYR A 92 14.66 6.56 -7.84
C TYR A 92 14.79 5.51 -6.73
N PRO A 93 14.38 4.25 -6.98
CA PRO A 93 14.36 3.21 -5.96
C PRO A 93 15.76 2.81 -5.47
N ASP A 94 16.76 2.97 -6.34
CA ASP A 94 18.17 2.64 -6.06
C ASP A 94 19.00 3.87 -5.65
N PHE A 95 18.36 5.02 -5.39
CA PHE A 95 19.07 6.22 -4.98
C PHE A 95 19.75 5.99 -3.63
N ASN A 96 21.06 6.17 -3.61
CA ASN A 96 21.88 6.17 -2.41
C ASN A 96 22.70 7.46 -2.41
N GLU A 97 22.50 8.31 -1.41
CA GLU A 97 23.18 9.60 -1.29
C GLU A 97 24.70 9.44 -1.05
N ASN A 98 25.16 8.24 -0.67
CA ASN A 98 26.55 7.94 -0.30
C ASN A 98 27.30 7.05 -1.29
N LEU A 99 26.73 6.76 -2.46
CA LEU A 99 27.41 6.09 -3.59
C LEU A 99 27.93 7.13 -4.59
#